data_AF-A0A8T4QGS8-F1
#
_entry.id   AF-A0A8T4QGS8-F1
#
_cell.length_a   1.000
_cell.length_b   1.000
_cell.length_c   1.000
_cell.angle_alpha   90.00
_cell.angle_beta   90.00
_cell.angle_gamma   90.00
#
_symmetry.space_group_name_H-M   'P 1'
#
loop_
_entity.id
_entity.type
_entity.pdbx_description
1 polymer ?
#
loop_
_entity_poly.entity_id
_entity_poly.type
_entity_poly.pdbx_seq_one_letter_code
_entity_poly.pdbx_strand_id
1 'polypeptide(L)' 'MKAILNFGEFIKENIVKIQSVDSSRANFLIHESINSYNNLKEKIEKIKLTDNNANNFIKSGYDIIMEIIRAKCF' A
#
# COMPACT_ATOMS: atom_id res chain seq x y z
N MET A 1 -24.60 -2.71 -24.11
CA MET A 1 -24.48 -2.89 -22.65
C MET A 1 -24.91 -1.61 -21.97
N LYS A 2 -25.83 -1.67 -21.01
CA LYS A 2 -26.22 -0.51 -20.21
C LYS A 2 -25.17 -0.33 -19.12
N ALA A 3 -24.59 0.86 -18.99
CA ALA A 3 -23.64 1.12 -17.91
C ALA A 3 -24.40 1.14 -16.57
N ILE A 4 -23.92 0.39 -15.59
CA ILE A 4 -24.44 0.41 -14.22
C ILE A 4 -23.88 1.67 -13.55
N LEU A 5 -24.78 2.57 -13.12
CA LEU A 5 -24.41 3.89 -12.59
C LEU A 5 -24.40 3.93 -11.05
N ASN A 6 -25.00 2.93 -10.39
CA ASN A 6 -25.13 2.88 -8.94
C ASN A 6 -24.41 1.65 -8.37
N PHE A 7 -23.51 1.85 -7.39
CA PHE A 7 -22.76 0.77 -6.74
C PHE A 7 -23.66 -0.33 -6.14
N GLY A 8 -24.85 0.04 -5.62
CA GLY A 8 -25.79 -0.91 -5.05
C GLY A 8 -26.33 -1.94 -6.05
N GLU A 9 -26.41 -1.58 -7.34
CA GLU A 9 -26.82 -2.51 -8.40
C GLU A 9 -25.77 -3.60 -8.62
N PHE A 10 -24.47 -3.28 -8.50
CA PHE A 10 -23.41 -4.28 -8.58
C PHE A 10 -23.47 -5.31 -7.45
N ILE A 11 -23.90 -4.91 -6.24
CA ILE A 11 -24.11 -5.84 -5.13
C ILE A 11 -25.34 -6.72 -5.41
N LYS A 12 -26.44 -6.11 -5.85
CA LYS A 12 -27.70 -6.83 -6.14
C LYS A 12 -27.54 -7.86 -7.26
N GLU A 13 -26.78 -7.52 -8.29
CA GLU A 13 -26.49 -8.42 -9.42
C GLU A 13 -25.37 -9.43 -9.10
N ASN A 14 -24.87 -9.47 -7.86
CA ASN A 14 -23.76 -10.32 -7.41
C ASN A 14 -22.46 -10.14 -8.22
N ILE A 15 -22.26 -8.96 -8.83
CA ILE A 15 -21.04 -8.61 -9.56
C ILE A 15 -19.92 -8.26 -8.58
N VAL A 16 -20.25 -7.58 -7.48
CA VAL A 16 -19.33 -7.27 -6.38
C VAL A 16 -19.93 -7.69 -5.04
N LYS A 17 -19.09 -7.86 -4.02
CA LYS A 17 -19.50 -8.19 -2.66
C LYS A 17 -18.90 -7.21 -1.67
N ILE A 18 -19.62 -6.93 -0.59
CA ILE A 18 -19.05 -6.20 0.55
C ILE A 18 -17.99 -7.09 1.19
N GLN A 19 -16.77 -6.59 1.29
CA GLN A 19 -15.69 -7.27 1.97
C GLN A 19 -15.71 -6.90 3.46
N SER A 20 -15.59 -7.88 4.33
CA SER A 20 -15.36 -7.67 5.76
C SER A 20 -13.92 -7.21 6.00
N VAL A 21 -13.70 -6.42 7.05
CA VAL A 21 -12.37 -5.97 7.47
C VAL A 21 -11.41 -7.16 7.58
N ASP A 22 -10.26 -7.07 6.91
CA ASP A 22 -9.17 -8.04 6.93
C ASP A 22 -8.02 -7.52 7.81
N SER A 23 -8.21 -7.67 9.12
CA SER A 23 -7.24 -7.22 10.12
C SER A 23 -5.89 -7.93 10.01
N SER A 24 -5.87 -9.17 9.53
CA SER A 24 -4.64 -9.92 9.29
C SER A 24 -3.82 -9.24 8.20
N ARG A 25 -4.47 -8.88 7.07
CA ARG A 25 -3.81 -8.19 5.97
C ARG A 25 -3.34 -6.80 6.36
N ALA A 26 -4.17 -6.05 7.09
CA ALA A 26 -3.81 -4.74 7.61
C ALA A 26 -2.54 -4.81 8.49
N ASN A 27 -2.51 -5.73 9.46
CA ASN A 27 -1.37 -5.91 10.36
C ASN A 27 -0.10 -6.34 9.62
N PHE A 28 -0.23 -7.25 8.65
CA PHE A 28 0.89 -7.65 7.81
C PHE A 28 1.52 -6.46 7.07
N LEU A 29 0.69 -5.60 6.45
CA LEU A 29 1.18 -4.42 5.73
C LEU A 29 1.85 -3.40 6.66
N ILE A 30 1.33 -3.21 7.87
CA ILE A 30 2.00 -2.37 8.87
C ILE A 30 3.36 -2.94 9.23
N HIS A 31 3.46 -4.25 9.48
CA HIS A 31 4.72 -4.88 9.85
C HIS A 31 5.76 -4.79 8.71
N GLU A 32 5.33 -4.99 7.47
CA GLU A 32 6.21 -4.84 6.29
C GLU A 32 6.66 -3.39 6.11
N SER A 33 5.79 -2.40 6.32
CA SER A 33 6.16 -0.99 6.22
C SER A 33 7.26 -0.60 7.21
N ILE A 34 7.23 -1.17 8.42
CA ILE A 34 8.27 -0.97 9.45
C ILE A 34 9.59 -1.60 9.02
N ASN A 35 9.56 -2.83 8.50
CA ASN A 35 10.74 -3.51 7.97
C ASN A 35 11.37 -2.72 6.81
N SER A 36 10.54 -2.26 5.86
CA SER A 36 10.95 -1.44 4.72
C SER A 36 11.57 -0.11 5.17
N TYR A 37 11.02 0.53 6.20
CA TYR A 37 11.59 1.74 6.79
C TYR A 37 12.97 1.52 7.44
N ASN A 38 13.13 0.44 8.20
CA ASN A 38 14.42 0.09 8.80
C ASN A 38 15.47 -0.20 7.70
N ASN A 39 15.08 -0.93 6.66
CA ASN A 39 15.94 -1.18 5.49
C ASN A 39 16.31 0.12 4.76
N LEU A 40 15.39 1.06 4.63
CA LEU A 40 15.65 2.37 4.01
C LEU A 40 16.68 3.15 4.82
N LYS A 41 16.55 3.18 6.16
CA LYS A 41 17.54 3.80 7.05
C LYS A 41 18.92 3.18 6.87
N GLU A 42 19.00 1.86 6.89
CA GLU A 42 20.27 1.15 6.71
C GLU A 42 20.92 1.47 5.35
N LYS A 43 20.12 1.58 4.28
CA LYS A 43 20.60 2.03 2.96
C LYS A 43 21.14 3.45 3.00
N ILE A 44 20.46 4.38 3.69
CA ILE A 44 20.93 5.76 3.82
C ILE A 44 22.30 5.80 4.51
N GLU A 45 22.48 5.01 5.57
CA GLU A 45 23.73 4.94 6.33
C GLU A 45 24.88 4.29 5.54
N LYS A 46 24.61 3.14 4.90
CA LYS A 46 25.66 2.33 4.26
C LYS A 46 25.97 2.72 2.82
N ILE A 47 24.94 2.97 2.02
CA ILE A 47 25.07 3.26 0.57
C ILE A 47 25.25 4.75 0.32
N LYS A 48 24.69 5.58 1.20
CA LYS A 48 24.62 7.04 1.10
C LYS A 48 23.80 7.53 -0.11
N LEU A 49 23.26 8.73 0.06
CA LEU A 49 22.53 9.42 -0.99
C LEU A 49 23.52 9.99 -2.02
N THR A 50 23.25 9.74 -3.28
CA THR A 50 23.94 10.33 -4.43
C THR A 50 22.89 10.71 -5.48
N ASP A 51 23.24 11.58 -6.42
CA ASP A 51 22.31 12.01 -7.47
C ASP A 51 21.79 10.82 -8.30
N ASN A 52 22.64 9.81 -8.52
CA ASN A 52 22.29 8.61 -9.28
C ASN A 52 21.29 7.69 -8.56
N ASN A 53 21.22 7.74 -7.22
CA ASN A 53 20.36 6.85 -6.43
C ASN A 53 19.22 7.57 -5.71
N ALA A 54 19.15 8.91 -5.78
CA ALA A 54 18.15 9.72 -5.09
C ALA A 54 16.72 9.29 -5.39
N ASN A 55 16.40 9.00 -6.66
CA ASN A 55 15.08 8.52 -7.06
C ASN A 55 14.70 7.18 -6.41
N ASN A 56 15.67 6.31 -6.12
CA ASN A 56 15.40 5.04 -5.46
C ASN A 56 15.03 5.24 -3.98
N PHE A 57 15.66 6.20 -3.31
CA PHE A 57 15.31 6.57 -1.93
C PHE A 57 13.91 7.20 -1.86
N ILE A 58 13.60 8.12 -2.78
CA ILE A 58 12.28 8.74 -2.87
C ILE A 58 11.21 7.68 -3.12
N LYS A 59 11.42 6.80 -4.10
CA LYS A 59 10.50 5.70 -4.41
C LYS A 59 10.28 4.82 -3.19
N SER A 60 11.36 4.43 -2.49
CA SER A 60 11.25 3.60 -1.29
C SER A 60 10.42 4.28 -0.20
N GLY A 61 10.62 5.59 0.01
CA GLY A 61 9.79 6.36 0.95
C GLY A 61 8.32 6.42 0.56
N TYR A 62 8.03 6.64 -0.72
CA TYR A 62 6.67 6.62 -1.26
C TYR A 62 6.00 5.26 -1.08
N ASP A 63 6.68 4.16 -1.41
CA ASP A 63 6.16 2.80 -1.32
C ASP A 63 5.79 2.45 0.14
N ILE A 64 6.64 2.81 1.11
CA ILE A 64 6.35 2.65 2.55
C ILE A 64 5.08 3.40 2.97
N ILE A 65 4.93 4.66 2.55
CA ILE A 65 3.74 5.46 2.85
C ILE A 65 2.50 4.80 2.25
N MET A 66 2.60 4.31 1.02
CA MET A 66 1.50 3.63 0.35
C MET A 66 1.11 2.32 1.02
N GLU A 67 2.06 1.55 1.56
CA GLU A 67 1.77 0.35 2.34
C GLU A 67 0.93 0.68 3.59
N ILE A 68 1.29 1.75 4.31
CA ILE A 68 0.55 2.22 5.49
C ILE A 68 -0.86 2.68 5.12
N ILE A 69 -1.01 3.44 4.03
CA ILE A 69 -2.33 3.89 3.55
C ILE A 69 -3.18 2.67 3.18
N ARG A 70 -2.62 1.72 2.44
CA ARG A 70 -3.32 0.50 2.04
C ARG A 70 -3.73 -0.35 3.24
N ALA A 71 -2.91 -0.40 4.29
CA ALA A 71 -3.28 -1.10 5.52
C ALA A 71 -4.58 -0.57 6.14
N LYS A 72 -4.89 0.73 5.99
CA LYS A 72 -6.15 1.34 6.46
C LYS A 72 -7.35 1.06 5.56
N CYS A 73 -7.13 0.49 4.38
CA CYS A 73 -8.18 0.10 3.45
C CYS A 73 -8.63 -1.36 3.64
N PHE A 74 -7.93 -2.12 4.51
CA PHE A 74 -8.25 -3.50 4.84
C PHE A 74 -8.93 -3.60 6.20
#